data_AF-D8Q7V4-F1
#
_entry.id   AF-D8Q7V4-F1
#
_cell.length_a   1.000
_cell.length_b   1.000
_cell.length_c   1.000
_cell.angle_alpha   90.00
_cell.angle_beta   90.00
_cell.angle_gamma   90.00
#
_symmetry.space_group_name_H-M   'P 1'
#
loop_
_entity.id
_entity.type
_entity.pdbx_description
1 polymer ?
#
loop_
_entity_poly.entity_id
_entity_poly.type
_entity_poly.pdbx_seq_one_letter_code
_entity_poly.pdbx_strand_id
1 'polypeptide(L)'
;MQAGNPPTPPAAPVGPASRRPTVPSNPPTDQDIVTAMNYLQHTHFEAKLGHINVRHFIEALHYFQELTWYRMNHELVAANNVPQWAQNMRNTLAQRITAARQVTQNKLHALQQSSTTISRIAAKAYNGAQGHGGGAHRYAVVAFVDGSLPTDARNGPLPGLYGVEDIIGLSAAELHTYLVNYGFNPAPNGNLPQGLPERRRALRDSIGARVYI
;
A
#
# COMPACT_ATOMS: atom_id res chain seq x y z
N MET A 1 6.84 -10.97 42.01
CA MET A 1 6.53 -10.25 40.76
C MET A 1 7.65 -9.25 40.55
N GLN A 2 8.52 -9.46 39.56
CA GLN A 2 9.59 -8.50 39.26
C GLN A 2 8.94 -7.20 38.77
N ALA A 3 9.27 -6.07 39.41
CA ALA A 3 8.92 -4.75 38.90
C ALA A 3 9.67 -4.59 37.56
N GLY A 4 8.96 -4.80 36.45
CA GLY A 4 9.49 -4.49 35.13
C GLY A 4 9.89 -3.02 35.11
N ASN A 5 11.04 -2.70 34.52
CA ASN A 5 11.48 -1.32 34.36
C ASN A 5 10.33 -0.48 33.78
N PRO A 6 10.07 0.74 34.31
CA PRO A 6 9.04 1.60 33.77
C PRO A 6 9.30 1.83 32.28
N PRO A 7 8.26 1.82 31.42
CA PRO A 7 8.43 2.04 29.99
C PRO A 7 9.19 3.35 29.76
N THR A 8 10.07 3.42 28.77
CA THR A 8 10.78 4.67 28.46
C THR A 8 9.83 5.68 27.80
N PRO A 9 9.94 6.99 28.11
CA PRO A 9 9.20 8.04 27.40
C PRO A 9 9.43 7.98 25.89
N PRO A 10 8.48 8.48 25.08
CA PRO A 10 8.66 8.56 23.63
C PRO A 10 9.85 9.46 23.29
N ALA A 11 10.67 9.04 22.33
CA ALA A 11 11.80 9.82 21.85
C ALA A 11 11.31 11.06 21.09
N ALA A 12 12.04 12.17 21.21
CA ALA A 12 11.76 13.39 20.46
C ALA A 12 11.84 13.13 18.93
N PRO A 13 10.92 13.71 18.13
CA PRO A 13 10.89 13.49 16.69
C PRO A 13 12.15 13.99 15.97
N VAL A 14 12.52 13.31 14.88
CA VAL A 14 13.72 13.55 14.09
C VAL A 14 13.48 14.69 13.08
N GLY A 15 13.15 15.89 13.56
CA GLY A 15 12.92 17.09 12.73
C GLY A 15 14.17 17.91 12.43
N PRO A 16 14.07 19.07 11.74
CA PRO A 16 15.20 19.99 11.57
C PRO A 16 15.78 20.39 12.95
N ALA A 17 17.11 20.28 13.08
CA ALA A 17 17.84 20.29 14.36
C ALA A 17 17.67 21.57 15.18
N SER A 18 17.33 22.69 14.54
CA SER A 18 17.32 24.00 15.17
C SER A 18 16.28 24.17 16.28
N ARG A 19 15.21 23.35 16.34
CA ARG A 19 14.12 23.50 17.32
C ARG A 19 13.44 22.18 17.72
N ARG A 20 14.19 21.08 17.83
CA ARG A 20 13.65 19.84 18.41
C ARG A 20 13.30 20.08 19.90
N PRO A 21 12.19 19.52 20.40
CA PRO A 21 11.93 19.53 21.83
C PRO A 21 13.07 18.79 22.54
N THR A 22 13.41 19.26 23.75
CA THR A 22 14.37 18.56 24.60
C THR A 22 13.88 17.16 24.91
N VAL A 23 14.82 16.24 25.18
CA VAL A 23 14.46 14.88 25.61
C VAL A 23 13.61 15.01 26.88
N PRO A 24 12.42 14.40 26.92
CA PRO A 24 11.54 14.53 28.07
C PRO A 24 12.12 13.82 29.29
N SER A 25 11.73 14.28 30.48
CA SER A 25 12.08 13.62 31.74
C SER A 25 11.47 12.21 31.82
N ASN A 26 11.98 11.36 32.71
CA ASN A 26 11.40 10.05 33.01
C ASN A 26 11.10 9.90 34.52
N PRO A 27 9.83 10.03 34.96
CA PRO A 27 8.64 10.26 34.14
C PRO A 27 8.58 11.67 33.54
N PRO A 28 7.88 11.88 32.41
CA PRO A 28 7.66 13.21 31.84
C PRO A 28 7.04 14.13 32.86
N THR A 29 7.41 15.41 32.84
CA THR A 29 6.88 16.48 33.70
C THR A 29 5.83 17.30 32.95
N ASP A 30 5.07 18.14 33.66
CA ASP A 30 4.15 19.10 33.03
C ASP A 30 4.90 20.05 32.08
N GLN A 31 6.14 20.42 32.43
CA GLN A 31 7.01 21.21 31.58
C GLN A 31 7.35 20.50 30.26
N ASP A 32 7.50 19.17 30.27
CA ASP A 32 7.73 18.37 29.06
C ASP A 32 6.48 18.39 28.16
N ILE A 33 5.27 18.36 28.74
CA ILE A 33 4.00 18.48 28.00
C ILE A 33 3.85 19.86 27.37
N VAL A 34 4.11 20.93 28.13
CA VAL A 34 4.09 22.32 27.63
C VAL A 34 5.09 22.48 26.48
N THR A 35 6.29 21.93 26.62
CA THR A 35 7.32 21.96 25.57
C THR A 35 6.86 21.23 24.30
N ALA A 36 6.24 20.05 24.44
CA ALA A 36 5.68 19.30 23.32
C ALA A 36 4.51 20.04 22.65
N MET A 37 3.64 20.71 23.42
CA MET A 37 2.53 21.52 22.90
C MET A 37 3.04 22.74 22.13
N ASN A 38 4.04 23.45 22.65
CA ASN A 38 4.68 24.57 21.96
C ASN A 38 5.33 24.11 20.64
N TYR A 39 5.98 22.95 20.65
CA TYR A 39 6.54 22.34 19.45
C TYR A 39 5.45 21.97 18.42
N LEU A 40 4.32 21.41 18.85
CA LEU A 40 3.18 21.12 17.99
C LEU A 40 2.58 22.38 17.35
N GLN A 41 2.37 23.44 18.15
CA GLN A 41 1.84 24.71 17.65
C GLN A 41 2.79 25.35 16.63
N HIS A 42 4.09 25.31 16.90
CA HIS A 42 5.10 25.84 15.99
C HIS A 42 5.15 25.06 14.68
N THR A 43 5.22 23.72 14.73
CA THR A 43 5.23 22.88 13.52
C THR A 43 3.95 23.03 12.70
N HIS A 44 2.80 23.23 13.34
CA HIS A 44 1.56 23.57 12.64
C HIS A 44 1.66 24.91 11.90
N PHE A 45 2.21 25.94 12.54
CA PHE A 45 2.41 27.25 11.93
C PHE A 45 3.38 27.19 10.75
N GLU A 46 4.55 26.57 10.92
CA GLU A 46 5.57 26.40 9.87
C GLU A 46 5.06 25.54 8.70
N ALA A 47 4.24 24.52 8.97
CA ALA A 47 3.62 23.71 7.92
C ALA A 47 2.60 24.51 7.11
N LYS A 48 1.83 25.41 7.76
CA LYS A 48 0.92 26.32 7.07
C LYS A 48 1.64 27.34 6.20
N LEU A 49 2.83 27.79 6.61
CA LEU A 49 3.69 28.67 5.82
C LEU A 49 4.47 27.93 4.72
N GLY A 50 4.42 26.60 4.70
CA GLY A 50 5.15 25.77 3.72
C GLY A 50 6.64 25.62 3.99
N HIS A 51 7.14 26.08 5.14
CA HIS A 51 8.56 25.97 5.50
C HIS A 51 8.96 24.55 5.90
N ILE A 52 8.01 23.75 6.39
CA ILE A 52 8.22 22.34 6.70
C ILE A 52 7.14 21.46 6.04
N ASN A 53 7.51 20.22 5.73
CA ASN A 53 6.57 19.23 5.20
C ASN A 53 5.51 18.89 6.27
N VAL A 54 4.23 18.75 5.87
CA VAL A 54 3.10 18.30 6.71
C VAL A 54 3.42 17.06 7.55
N ARG A 55 4.29 16.17 7.05
CA ARG A 55 4.78 15.01 7.80
C ARG A 55 5.36 15.40 9.17
N HIS A 56 6.10 16.50 9.28
CA HIS A 56 6.69 16.95 10.55
C HIS A 56 5.62 17.39 11.55
N PHE A 57 4.52 18.00 11.08
CA PHE A 57 3.39 18.34 11.94
C PHE A 57 2.69 17.07 12.47
N ILE A 58 2.52 16.05 11.62
CA ILE A 58 1.96 14.75 12.04
C ILE A 58 2.88 14.10 13.09
N GLU A 59 4.19 14.12 12.89
CA GLU A 59 5.17 13.58 13.85
C GLU A 59 5.14 14.35 15.19
N ALA A 60 5.00 15.68 15.16
CA ALA A 60 4.83 16.49 16.37
C ALA A 60 3.51 16.20 17.10
N LEU A 61 2.43 15.97 16.37
CA LEU A 61 1.12 15.62 16.93
C LEU A 61 1.18 14.26 17.64
N HIS A 62 1.81 13.27 17.00
CA HIS A 62 2.05 11.96 17.59
C HIS A 62 2.91 12.06 18.86
N TYR A 63 4.01 12.83 18.82
CA TYR A 63 4.87 13.03 19.98
C TYR A 63 4.11 13.64 21.17
N PHE A 64 3.34 14.71 20.93
CA PHE A 64 2.52 15.33 21.99
C PHE A 64 1.49 14.36 22.58
N GLN A 65 0.80 13.58 21.74
CA GLN A 65 -0.18 12.59 22.18
C GLN A 65 0.47 11.49 23.03
N GLU A 66 1.58 10.90 22.57
CA GLU A 66 2.30 9.85 23.29
C GLU A 66 2.83 10.35 24.64
N LEU A 67 3.37 11.57 24.69
CA LEU A 67 3.92 12.14 25.92
C LEU A 67 2.83 12.45 26.95
N THR A 68 1.71 13.04 26.50
CA THR A 68 0.53 13.30 27.34
C THR A 68 -0.05 11.99 27.88
N TRP A 69 -0.15 10.98 27.01
CA TRP A 69 -0.63 9.66 27.36
C TRP A 69 0.26 8.97 28.39
N TYR A 70 1.59 9.04 28.19
CA TYR A 70 2.57 8.50 29.12
C TYR A 70 2.42 9.16 30.49
N ARG A 71 2.36 10.50 30.56
CA ARG A 71 2.18 11.24 31.82
C ARG A 71 0.90 10.82 32.53
N MET A 72 -0.22 10.79 31.80
CA MET A 72 -1.50 10.34 32.33
C MET A 72 -1.40 8.91 32.89
N ASN A 73 -0.85 7.96 32.13
CA ASN A 73 -0.71 6.59 32.64
C ASN A 73 0.23 6.49 33.83
N HIS A 74 1.33 7.23 33.84
CA HIS A 74 2.25 7.21 34.97
C HIS A 74 1.56 7.70 36.26
N GLU A 75 0.83 8.82 36.19
CA GLU A 75 0.06 9.32 37.33
C GLU A 75 -1.09 8.40 37.72
N LEU A 76 -1.80 7.82 36.75
CA LEU A 76 -2.97 6.98 37.01
C LEU A 76 -2.60 5.56 37.50
N VAL A 77 -1.46 5.02 37.05
CA VAL A 77 -0.87 3.78 37.57
C VAL A 77 -0.33 4.02 38.98
N ALA A 78 0.33 5.15 39.23
CA ALA A 78 0.77 5.55 40.57
C ALA A 78 -0.42 5.74 41.52
N ALA A 79 -1.56 6.24 41.02
CA ALA A 79 -2.79 6.44 41.78
C ALA A 79 -3.72 5.20 41.82
N ASN A 80 -3.36 4.11 41.13
CA ASN A 80 -4.16 2.89 40.96
C ASN A 80 -5.62 3.12 40.50
N ASN A 81 -5.90 4.26 39.85
CA ASN A 81 -7.26 4.76 39.62
C ASN A 81 -7.36 5.50 38.28
N VAL A 82 -7.24 4.78 37.15
CA VAL A 82 -7.65 5.35 35.84
C VAL A 82 -9.18 5.51 35.87
N PRO A 83 -9.73 6.74 35.80
CA PRO A 83 -11.17 6.94 35.83
C PRO A 83 -11.83 6.23 34.65
N GLN A 84 -13.00 5.61 34.87
CA GLN A 84 -13.71 4.84 33.85
C GLN A 84 -13.98 5.65 32.57
N TRP A 85 -14.24 6.96 32.70
CA TRP A 85 -14.46 7.85 31.55
C TRP A 85 -13.23 7.94 30.63
N ALA A 86 -12.00 7.93 31.19
CA ALA A 86 -10.76 8.01 30.43
C ALA A 86 -10.50 6.70 29.67
N GLN A 87 -10.80 5.55 30.29
CA GLN A 87 -10.74 4.25 29.62
C GLN A 87 -11.74 4.17 28.46
N ASN A 88 -12.97 4.64 28.67
CA ASN A 88 -14.00 4.68 27.65
C ASN A 88 -13.60 5.58 26.48
N MET A 89 -13.02 6.75 26.75
CA MET A 89 -12.51 7.66 25.73
C MET A 89 -11.38 7.03 24.91
N ARG A 90 -10.41 6.36 25.56
CA ARG A 90 -9.35 5.61 24.88
C ARG A 90 -9.92 4.57 23.94
N ASN A 91 -10.81 3.72 24.45
CA ASN A 91 -11.39 2.64 23.67
C ASN A 91 -12.18 3.18 22.47
N THR A 92 -12.93 4.27 22.66
CA THR A 92 -13.68 4.95 21.59
C THR A 92 -12.76 5.52 20.52
N LEU A 93 -11.68 6.20 20.91
CA LEU A 93 -10.70 6.77 19.97
C LEU A 93 -9.97 5.66 19.20
N ALA A 94 -9.51 4.62 19.89
CA ALA A 94 -8.86 3.47 19.27
C ALA A 94 -9.78 2.78 18.25
N GLN A 95 -11.07 2.60 18.57
CA GLN A 95 -12.06 2.06 17.64
C GLN A 95 -12.25 2.95 16.41
N ARG A 96 -12.37 4.28 16.61
CA ARG A 96 -12.52 5.24 15.49
C ARG A 96 -11.30 5.26 14.58
N ILE A 97 -10.10 5.25 15.15
CA ILE A 97 -8.84 5.21 14.37
C ILE A 97 -8.76 3.90 13.58
N THR A 98 -9.10 2.77 14.21
CA THR A 98 -9.10 1.46 13.54
C THR A 98 -10.11 1.43 12.40
N ALA A 99 -11.33 1.92 12.61
CA ALA A 99 -12.34 2.03 11.57
C ALA A 99 -11.90 2.93 10.40
N ALA A 100 -11.32 4.10 10.70
CA ALA A 100 -10.80 5.02 9.69
C ALA A 100 -9.66 4.40 8.87
N ARG A 101 -8.74 3.66 9.52
CA ARG A 101 -7.68 2.91 8.84
C ARG A 101 -8.27 1.87 7.90
N GLN A 102 -9.25 1.08 8.34
CA GLN A 102 -9.89 0.06 7.51
C GLN A 102 -10.55 0.68 6.27
N VAL A 103 -11.31 1.77 6.44
CA VAL A 103 -11.94 2.48 5.31
C VAL A 103 -10.88 2.98 4.32
N THR A 104 -9.77 3.52 4.81
CA THR A 104 -8.68 4.03 3.98
C THR A 104 -7.99 2.91 3.20
N GLN A 105 -7.71 1.79 3.86
CA GLN A 105 -7.13 0.59 3.23
C GLN A 105 -8.06 0.03 2.15
N ASN A 106 -9.35 -0.09 2.43
CA ASN A 106 -10.33 -0.57 1.44
C ASN A 106 -10.38 0.35 0.21
N LYS A 107 -10.36 1.67 0.40
CA LYS A 107 -10.31 2.64 -0.71
C LYS A 107 -9.03 2.52 -1.52
N LEU A 108 -7.88 2.34 -0.85
CA LEU A 108 -6.59 2.16 -1.52
C LEU A 108 -6.60 0.89 -2.38
N HIS A 109 -7.10 -0.23 -1.85
CA HIS A 109 -7.25 -1.47 -2.61
C HIS A 109 -8.16 -1.30 -3.83
N ALA A 110 -9.30 -0.60 -3.69
CA ALA A 110 -10.20 -0.33 -4.81
C ALA A 110 -9.51 0.51 -5.91
N LEU A 111 -8.77 1.55 -5.53
CA LEU A 111 -8.01 2.38 -6.47
C LEU A 111 -6.91 1.59 -7.19
N GLN A 112 -6.21 0.71 -6.47
CA GLN A 112 -5.21 -0.18 -7.07
C GLN A 112 -5.84 -1.11 -8.10
N GLN A 113 -6.99 -1.73 -7.78
CA GLN A 113 -7.73 -2.58 -8.71
C GLN A 113 -8.20 -1.80 -9.95
N SER A 114 -8.72 -0.58 -9.77
CA SER A 114 -9.10 0.29 -10.88
C SER A 114 -7.91 0.66 -11.76
N SER A 115 -6.76 1.01 -11.15
CA SER A 115 -5.54 1.33 -11.87
C SER A 115 -5.05 0.14 -12.71
N THR A 116 -4.99 -1.05 -12.13
CA THR A 116 -4.65 -2.29 -12.85
C THR A 116 -5.59 -2.54 -14.03
N THR A 117 -6.89 -2.35 -13.82
CA THR A 117 -7.91 -2.54 -14.88
C THR A 117 -7.70 -1.56 -16.03
N ILE A 118 -7.50 -0.28 -15.72
CA ILE A 118 -7.24 0.76 -16.73
C ILE A 118 -5.95 0.46 -17.49
N SER A 119 -4.86 0.12 -16.79
CA SER A 119 -3.58 -0.23 -17.44
C SER A 119 -3.72 -1.43 -18.36
N ARG A 120 -4.47 -2.47 -17.97
CA ARG A 120 -4.77 -3.61 -18.84
C ARG A 120 -5.57 -3.20 -20.06
N ILE A 121 -6.62 -2.41 -19.92
CA ILE A 121 -7.45 -1.94 -21.04
C ILE A 121 -6.61 -1.10 -22.00
N ALA A 122 -5.80 -0.18 -21.48
CA ALA A 122 -4.92 0.66 -22.28
C ALA A 122 -3.90 -0.17 -23.06
N ALA A 123 -3.26 -1.15 -22.42
CA ALA A 123 -2.31 -2.05 -23.08
C ALA A 123 -2.99 -2.91 -24.16
N LYS A 124 -4.18 -3.45 -23.90
CA LYS A 124 -4.95 -4.19 -24.91
C LYS A 124 -5.35 -3.31 -26.09
N ALA A 125 -5.82 -2.10 -25.84
CA ALA A 125 -6.20 -1.15 -26.89
C ALA A 125 -4.99 -0.76 -27.75
N TYR A 126 -3.85 -0.50 -27.11
CA TYR A 126 -2.59 -0.26 -27.80
C TYR A 126 -2.20 -1.45 -28.68
N ASN A 127 -2.19 -2.67 -28.13
CA ASN A 127 -1.86 -3.88 -28.88
C ASN A 127 -2.80 -4.11 -30.07
N GLY A 128 -4.09 -3.83 -29.88
CA GLY A 128 -5.09 -3.90 -30.95
C GLY A 128 -4.83 -2.91 -32.08
N ALA A 129 -4.32 -1.71 -31.76
CA ALA A 129 -3.91 -0.73 -32.76
C ALA A 129 -2.62 -1.12 -33.51
N GLN A 130 -1.75 -1.94 -32.89
CA GLN A 130 -0.49 -2.39 -33.51
C GLN A 130 -0.63 -3.62 -34.44
N GLY A 131 -1.83 -4.21 -34.57
CA GLY A 131 -2.07 -5.36 -35.45
C GLY A 131 -1.25 -6.59 -35.05
N HIS A 132 -0.36 -7.07 -35.94
CA HIS A 132 0.45 -8.29 -35.72
C HIS A 132 1.61 -8.11 -34.73
N GLY A 133 1.99 -6.86 -34.44
CA GLY A 133 3.19 -6.57 -33.64
C GLY A 133 4.50 -7.04 -34.30
N GLY A 134 5.62 -6.48 -33.87
CA GLY A 134 6.97 -6.84 -34.33
C GLY A 134 7.83 -5.66 -34.73
N GLY A 135 9.14 -5.88 -34.90
CA GLY A 135 10.11 -4.91 -35.44
C GLY A 135 10.02 -3.49 -34.85
N ALA A 136 9.33 -2.60 -35.56
CA ALA A 136 9.14 -1.19 -35.19
C ALA A 136 7.99 -0.93 -34.19
N HIS A 137 7.05 -1.87 -34.03
CA HIS A 137 5.84 -1.72 -33.22
C HIS A 137 5.63 -2.94 -32.32
N ARG A 138 6.19 -2.90 -31.11
CA ARG A 138 6.06 -3.98 -30.12
C ARG A 138 4.75 -3.85 -29.37
N TYR A 139 4.19 -4.98 -28.93
CA TYR A 139 3.09 -4.99 -27.97
C TYR A 139 3.53 -4.42 -26.61
N ALA A 140 2.60 -3.70 -25.98
CA ALA A 140 2.64 -3.40 -24.57
C ALA A 140 2.35 -4.66 -23.75
N VAL A 141 3.11 -4.84 -22.67
CA VAL A 141 2.90 -5.96 -21.74
C VAL A 141 1.58 -5.77 -21.02
N VAL A 142 0.69 -6.75 -21.14
CA VAL A 142 -0.61 -6.76 -20.44
C VAL A 142 -0.44 -7.49 -19.11
N ALA A 143 -0.49 -6.75 -18.00
CA ALA A 143 -0.48 -7.31 -16.63
C ALA A 143 -1.57 -8.38 -16.46
N PHE A 144 -1.42 -9.33 -15.54
CA PHE A 144 -2.40 -10.36 -15.18
C PHE A 144 -3.61 -9.81 -14.42
N VAL A 145 -4.60 -10.67 -14.13
CA VAL A 145 -5.85 -10.24 -13.47
C VAL A 145 -5.60 -9.67 -12.08
N ASP A 146 -4.59 -10.19 -11.37
CA ASP A 146 -4.13 -9.71 -10.08
C ASP A 146 -3.25 -8.45 -10.15
N GLY A 147 -2.92 -7.99 -11.36
CA GLY A 147 -2.07 -6.83 -11.62
C GLY A 147 -0.57 -7.10 -11.64
N SER A 148 -0.14 -8.33 -11.40
CA SER A 148 1.26 -8.71 -11.57
C SER A 148 1.67 -8.72 -13.05
N LEU A 149 2.95 -8.49 -13.33
CA LEU A 149 3.45 -8.57 -14.70
C LEU A 149 3.81 -10.04 -15.04
N PRO A 150 3.60 -10.48 -16.29
CA PRO A 150 4.01 -11.82 -16.71
C PRO A 150 5.51 -12.10 -16.50
N THR A 151 6.33 -11.06 -16.62
CA THR A 151 7.79 -11.13 -16.42
C THR A 151 8.22 -11.07 -14.95
N ASP A 152 7.28 -10.90 -14.01
CA ASP A 152 7.62 -10.87 -12.59
C ASP A 152 8.04 -12.26 -12.10
N ALA A 153 9.11 -12.31 -11.29
CA ALA A 153 9.63 -13.55 -10.71
C ALA A 153 8.60 -14.33 -9.87
N ARG A 154 7.53 -13.67 -9.41
CA ARG A 154 6.45 -14.27 -8.60
C ARG A 154 5.60 -15.28 -9.38
N ASN A 155 5.54 -15.16 -10.70
CA ASN A 155 4.67 -15.97 -11.57
C ASN A 155 5.40 -17.16 -12.20
N GLY A 156 6.68 -17.38 -11.85
CA GLY A 156 7.64 -18.03 -12.74
C GLY A 156 7.94 -17.08 -13.91
N PRO A 157 9.21 -16.79 -14.25
CA PRO A 157 9.52 -15.76 -15.24
C PRO A 157 8.99 -16.19 -16.62
N LEU A 158 7.80 -15.73 -16.97
CA LEU A 158 7.23 -15.97 -18.29
C LEU A 158 7.85 -14.96 -19.28
N PRO A 159 8.13 -15.40 -20.52
CA PRO A 159 8.74 -14.53 -21.52
C PRO A 159 7.77 -13.42 -21.93
N GLY A 160 8.24 -12.18 -22.00
CA GLY A 160 7.42 -11.05 -22.46
C GLY A 160 6.85 -11.27 -23.86
N LEU A 161 5.57 -10.91 -24.06
CA LEU A 161 4.87 -11.03 -25.34
C LEU A 161 4.89 -9.68 -26.06
N TYR A 162 5.82 -9.49 -26.98
CA TYR A 162 6.06 -8.25 -27.72
C TYR A 162 5.54 -8.32 -29.17
N GLY A 163 5.09 -9.47 -29.65
CA GLY A 163 4.46 -9.67 -30.95
C GLY A 163 3.79 -11.04 -31.09
N VAL A 164 3.17 -11.29 -32.25
CA VAL A 164 2.54 -12.58 -32.55
C VAL A 164 3.53 -13.75 -32.51
N GLU A 165 4.77 -13.52 -32.93
CA GLU A 165 5.82 -14.56 -32.94
C GLU A 165 6.15 -15.06 -31.52
N ASP A 166 6.17 -14.17 -30.52
CA ASP A 166 6.39 -14.58 -29.12
C ASP A 166 5.28 -15.52 -28.66
N ILE A 167 4.03 -15.24 -29.06
CA ILE A 167 2.87 -16.09 -28.74
C ILE A 167 2.96 -17.44 -29.44
N ILE A 168 3.50 -17.50 -30.66
CA ILE A 168 3.72 -18.76 -31.40
C ILE A 168 4.86 -19.57 -30.78
N GLY A 169 5.90 -18.88 -30.29
CA GLY A 169 7.08 -19.48 -29.66
C GLY A 169 6.82 -20.08 -28.28
N LEU A 170 5.73 -19.71 -27.59
CA LEU A 170 5.41 -20.26 -26.27
C LEU A 170 5.26 -21.79 -26.30
N SER A 171 5.84 -22.44 -25.28
CA SER A 171 5.58 -23.83 -24.94
C SER A 171 4.14 -24.05 -24.45
N ALA A 172 3.68 -25.29 -24.45
CA ALA A 172 2.35 -25.64 -23.96
C ALA A 172 2.15 -25.29 -22.47
N ALA A 173 3.22 -25.42 -21.67
CA ALA A 173 3.21 -25.09 -20.25
C ALA A 173 3.13 -23.58 -20.01
N GLU A 174 3.95 -22.78 -20.70
CA GLU A 174 3.90 -21.31 -20.59
C GLU A 174 2.54 -20.77 -21.04
N LEU A 175 2.02 -21.28 -22.17
CA LEU A 175 0.71 -20.91 -22.68
C LEU A 175 -0.41 -21.23 -21.69
N HIS A 176 -0.32 -22.38 -21.01
CA HIS A 176 -1.24 -22.74 -19.93
C HIS A 176 -1.16 -21.74 -18.78
N THR A 177 0.04 -21.45 -18.27
CA THR A 177 0.25 -20.50 -17.17
C THR A 177 -0.27 -19.10 -17.51
N TYR A 178 0.00 -18.63 -18.74
CA TYR A 178 -0.52 -17.36 -19.24
C TYR A 178 -2.04 -17.30 -19.17
N LEU A 179 -2.73 -18.31 -19.70
CA LEU A 179 -4.19 -18.34 -19.72
C LEU A 179 -4.77 -18.43 -18.31
N VAL A 180 -4.21 -19.27 -17.44
CA VAL A 180 -4.66 -19.35 -16.04
C VAL A 180 -4.56 -18.00 -15.34
N ASN A 181 -3.43 -17.31 -15.48
CA ASN A 181 -3.23 -15.98 -14.87
C ASN A 181 -4.07 -14.87 -15.55
N TYR A 182 -4.54 -15.09 -16.77
CA TYR A 182 -5.55 -14.25 -17.43
C TYR A 182 -7.01 -14.58 -17.04
N GLY A 183 -7.23 -15.55 -16.16
CA GLY A 183 -8.54 -15.88 -15.61
C GLY A 183 -9.23 -17.09 -16.27
N PHE A 184 -8.51 -17.89 -17.05
CA PHE A 184 -9.04 -19.13 -17.58
C PHE A 184 -8.99 -20.24 -16.52
N ASN A 185 -10.11 -20.91 -16.29
CA ASN A 185 -10.26 -21.99 -15.34
C ASN A 185 -9.77 -23.32 -15.96
N PRO A 186 -8.73 -23.97 -15.40
CA PRO A 186 -8.20 -25.24 -15.92
C PRO A 186 -9.00 -26.47 -15.49
N ALA A 187 -10.06 -26.33 -14.68
CA ALA A 187 -10.88 -27.46 -14.24
C ALA A 187 -11.55 -28.18 -15.44
N PRO A 188 -12.01 -29.44 -15.28
CA PRO A 188 -12.62 -30.22 -16.36
C PRO A 188 -13.83 -29.54 -17.03
N ASN A 189 -14.59 -28.76 -16.27
CA ASN A 189 -15.71 -27.95 -16.75
C ASN A 189 -15.36 -26.46 -16.85
N GLY A 190 -14.07 -26.14 -16.88
CA GLY A 190 -13.54 -24.78 -17.00
C GLY A 190 -13.61 -24.26 -18.45
N ASN A 191 -13.22 -23.01 -18.62
CA ASN A 191 -13.22 -22.32 -19.92
C ASN A 191 -11.84 -22.36 -20.62
N LEU A 192 -10.87 -23.11 -20.09
CA LEU A 192 -9.56 -23.26 -20.74
C LEU A 192 -9.69 -24.07 -22.04
N PRO A 193 -9.32 -23.51 -23.21
CA PRO A 193 -9.37 -24.25 -24.46
C PRO A 193 -8.46 -25.49 -24.42
N GLN A 194 -8.86 -26.58 -25.07
CA GLN A 194 -8.09 -27.83 -25.01
C GLN A 194 -6.95 -27.88 -26.03
N GLY A 195 -7.16 -27.41 -27.27
CA GLY A 195 -6.14 -27.43 -28.30
C GLY A 195 -5.19 -26.23 -28.26
N LEU A 196 -3.96 -26.45 -28.73
CA LEU A 196 -2.94 -25.40 -28.79
C LEU A 196 -3.35 -24.21 -29.69
N PRO A 197 -3.95 -24.42 -30.88
CA PRO A 197 -4.41 -23.30 -31.70
C PRO A 197 -5.44 -22.43 -30.99
N GLU A 198 -6.44 -23.04 -30.33
CA GLU A 198 -7.46 -22.31 -29.58
C GLU A 198 -6.87 -21.57 -28.37
N ARG A 199 -5.91 -22.19 -27.67
CA ARG A 199 -5.20 -21.54 -26.56
C ARG A 199 -4.40 -20.32 -27.03
N ARG A 200 -3.66 -20.43 -28.14
CA ARG A 200 -2.92 -19.28 -28.71
C ARG A 200 -3.86 -18.17 -29.15
N ARG A 201 -5.01 -18.52 -29.76
CA ARG A 201 -6.06 -17.56 -30.11
C ARG A 201 -6.62 -16.86 -28.86
N ALA A 202 -6.97 -17.63 -27.83
CA ALA A 202 -7.48 -17.09 -26.57
C ALA A 202 -6.46 -16.17 -25.87
N LEU A 203 -5.16 -16.50 -25.95
CA LEU A 203 -4.10 -15.64 -25.43
C LEU A 203 -4.00 -14.33 -26.22
N ARG A 204 -4.04 -14.38 -27.56
CA ARG A 204 -4.07 -13.17 -28.42
C ARG A 204 -5.22 -12.25 -28.05
N ASP A 205 -6.43 -12.81 -27.91
CA ASP A 205 -7.61 -12.05 -27.49
C ASP A 205 -7.44 -11.46 -26.09
N SER A 206 -6.82 -12.22 -25.18
CA SER A 206 -6.58 -11.78 -23.80
C SER A 206 -5.61 -10.60 -23.72
N ILE A 207 -4.66 -10.48 -24.65
CA ILE A 207 -3.71 -9.35 -24.70
C ILE A 207 -4.08 -8.27 -25.71
N GLY A 208 -5.24 -8.38 -26.38
CA GLY A 208 -5.72 -7.40 -27.36
C GLY A 208 -5.08 -7.49 -28.74
N ALA A 209 -4.32 -8.55 -29.03
CA ALA A 209 -3.63 -8.78 -30.31
C ALA A 209 -4.57 -9.34 -31.39
N ARG A 210 -5.62 -8.59 -31.75
CA ARG A 210 -6.56 -9.00 -32.80
C ARG A 210 -5.99 -8.71 -34.17
N VAL A 211 -5.73 -9.77 -34.94
CA VAL A 211 -5.49 -9.66 -36.37
C VAL A 211 -6.85 -9.55 -37.07
N TYR A 212 -7.17 -8.38 -37.59
CA TYR A 212 -8.26 -8.24 -38.56
C TYR A 212 -7.75 -8.84 -39.88
N ILE A 213 -8.32 -9.99 -40.26
CA ILE A 213 -8.15 -10.61 -41.58
C ILE A 213 -9.30 -10.11 -42.46
#